data_AF-A0AAE1RKU6-F1
#
_entry.id   AF-A0AAE1RKU6-F1
#
_cell.length_a   1.000
_cell.length_b   1.000
_cell.length_c   1.000
_cell.angle_alpha   90.00
_cell.angle_beta   90.00
_cell.angle_gamma   90.00
#
_symmetry.space_group_name_H-M   'P 1'
#
loop_
_entity.id
_entity.type
_entity.pdbx_description
1 polymer ?
#
loop_
_entity_poly.entity_id
_entity_poly.type
_entity_poly.pdbx_seq_one_letter_code
_entity_poly.pdbx_strand_id
1 'polypeptide(L)'
;MNRSDRNFEYGIQRDQIGKDTLNHRKAESKYSVEQVGVTVEFYGGELNNVSYSDPATVKKYARRAQLDEIFELDRATLKSDGVFRSSPRG
;
A
#
# COMPACT_ATOMS: atom_id res chain seq x y z
N MET A 1 -16.42 11.79 -16.52
CA MET A 1 -16.15 11.02 -15.29
C MET A 1 -15.29 11.88 -14.38
N ASN A 2 -15.86 12.34 -13.27
CA ASN A 2 -15.26 13.37 -12.42
C ASN A 2 -14.08 12.82 -11.61
N ARG A 3 -13.01 13.61 -11.54
CA ARG A 3 -11.77 13.29 -10.78
C ARG A 3 -11.99 13.19 -9.26
N SER A 4 -13.13 13.64 -8.75
CA SER A 4 -13.43 13.83 -7.32
C SER A 4 -13.95 12.58 -6.61
N ASP A 5 -14.39 11.54 -7.33
CA ASP A 5 -14.96 10.33 -6.71
C ASP A 5 -13.89 9.25 -6.45
N ARG A 6 -12.60 9.60 -6.60
CA ARG A 6 -11.45 8.67 -6.48
C ARG A 6 -10.59 8.94 -5.25
N ASN A 7 -11.13 9.59 -4.22
CA ASN A 7 -10.42 9.69 -2.95
C ASN A 7 -10.43 8.30 -2.30
N PHE A 8 -9.37 7.52 -2.53
CA PHE A 8 -9.16 6.24 -1.85
C PHE A 8 -8.68 6.55 -0.43
N GLU A 9 -9.62 6.82 0.48
CA GLU A 9 -9.31 6.93 1.89
C GLU A 9 -9.11 5.52 2.44
N TYR A 10 -7.87 5.10 2.66
CA TYR A 10 -7.59 3.83 3.31
C TYR A 10 -7.42 4.06 4.81
N GLY A 11 -8.30 3.46 5.60
CA GLY A 11 -8.18 3.32 7.05
C GLY A 11 -7.14 2.26 7.40
N ILE A 12 -5.92 2.39 6.88
CA ILE A 12 -4.79 1.70 7.49
C ILE A 12 -4.58 2.41 8.82
N GLN A 13 -4.52 1.68 9.94
CA GLN A 13 -4.16 2.22 11.25
C GLN A 13 -2.72 2.75 11.18
N ARG A 14 -2.55 3.95 10.60
CA ARG A 14 -1.27 4.61 10.29
C ARG A 14 -0.44 4.80 11.56
N ASP A 15 -1.11 4.88 12.70
CA ASP A 15 -0.51 5.02 14.02
C ASP A 15 0.34 3.80 14.42
N GLN A 16 0.05 2.61 13.88
CA GLN A 16 0.82 1.37 14.19
C GLN A 16 1.75 0.92 13.07
N ILE A 17 1.50 1.33 11.81
CA ILE A 17 2.41 1.06 10.69
C ILE A 17 3.48 2.14 10.59
N GLY A 18 4.25 2.31 11.67
CA GLY A 18 5.53 2.99 11.61
C GLY A 18 6.52 2.21 10.73
N LYS A 19 7.60 2.88 10.31
CA LYS A 19 8.72 2.30 9.54
C LYS A 19 9.25 0.97 10.12
N ASP A 20 9.00 0.74 11.40
CA ASP A 20 9.43 -0.41 12.19
C ASP A 20 8.64 -1.71 11.91
N THR A 21 7.59 -1.68 11.08
CA THR A 21 6.84 -2.89 10.70
C THR A 21 7.50 -3.71 9.59
N LEU A 22 8.37 -3.06 8.80
CA LEU A 22 9.10 -3.64 7.66
C LEU A 22 10.60 -3.72 7.95
N ASN A 23 10.97 -4.40 9.03
CA ASN A 23 12.35 -4.49 9.48
C ASN A 23 13.23 -5.37 8.58
N HIS A 24 14.44 -4.89 8.30
CA HIS A 24 15.47 -5.64 7.58
C HIS A 24 15.98 -6.85 8.37
N ARG A 25 16.17 -6.70 9.69
CA ARG A 25 16.56 -7.79 10.60
C ARG A 25 15.35 -8.32 11.36
N LYS A 26 14.93 -9.55 11.02
CA LYS A 26 13.76 -10.20 11.63
C LYS A 26 13.98 -10.62 13.10
N ALA A 27 15.21 -10.98 13.49
CA ALA A 27 15.51 -11.57 14.80
C ALA A 27 15.24 -10.64 16.00
N GLU A 28 15.29 -9.32 15.83
CA GLU A 28 15.11 -8.32 16.90
C GLU A 28 13.81 -7.51 16.73
N SER A 29 12.97 -7.90 15.77
CA SER A 29 11.86 -7.07 15.28
C SER A 29 10.61 -7.17 16.16
N LYS A 30 10.53 -6.33 17.20
CA LYS A 30 9.38 -6.27 18.13
C LYS A 30 8.07 -5.76 17.52
N TYR A 31 8.16 -5.00 16.42
CA TYR A 31 7.02 -4.38 15.74
C TYR A 31 6.69 -5.03 14.39
N SER A 32 7.12 -6.28 14.15
CA SER A 32 6.80 -6.94 12.88
C SER A 32 5.29 -7.09 12.71
N VAL A 33 4.81 -6.99 11.46
CA VAL A 33 3.39 -7.23 11.11
C VAL A 33 2.86 -8.56 11.66
N GLU A 34 3.72 -9.58 11.70
CA GLU A 34 3.41 -10.93 12.20
C GLU A 34 3.25 -10.96 13.73
N GLN A 35 3.96 -10.09 14.46
CA GLN A 35 3.92 -10.02 15.92
C GLN A 35 2.84 -9.08 16.44
N VAL A 36 2.57 -7.98 15.72
CA VAL A 36 1.58 -6.96 16.11
C VAL A 36 0.17 -7.33 15.63
N GLY A 37 0.03 -8.12 14.57
CA GLY A 37 -1.29 -8.53 14.04
C GLY A 37 -1.99 -7.41 13.28
N VAL A 38 -1.25 -6.72 12.41
CA VAL A 38 -1.78 -5.58 11.64
C VAL A 38 -2.70 -6.06 10.52
N THR A 39 -3.85 -5.41 10.37
CA THR A 39 -4.80 -5.62 9.27
C THR A 39 -4.82 -4.41 8.32
N VAL A 40 -5.24 -4.64 7.08
CA VAL A 40 -5.46 -3.59 6.07
C VAL A 40 -6.93 -3.62 5.67
N GLU A 41 -7.60 -2.49 5.78
CA GLU A 41 -8.97 -2.28 5.34
C GLU A 41 -9.02 -1.20 4.27
N PHE A 42 -9.75 -1.49 3.19
CA PHE A 42 -9.91 -0.58 2.06
C PHE A 42 -11.30 0.05 2.07
N TYR A 43 -11.36 1.37 1.91
CA TYR A 43 -12.60 2.11 1.71
C TYR A 43 -12.57 2.81 0.35
N GLY A 44 -13.63 2.62 -0.43
CA GLY A 44 -13.75 3.12 -1.79
C GLY A 44 -13.01 2.30 -2.84
N GLY A 45 -13.32 2.59 -4.11
CA GLY A 45 -12.69 1.92 -5.25
C GLY A 45 -13.09 0.45 -5.47
N GLU A 46 -12.23 -0.29 -6.17
CA GLU A 46 -12.49 -1.69 -6.54
C GLU A 46 -12.45 -2.64 -5.33
N LEU A 47 -11.59 -2.37 -4.34
CA LEU A 47 -11.41 -3.19 -3.15
C LEU A 47 -12.26 -2.72 -1.96
N ASN A 48 -13.36 -2.01 -2.19
CA ASN A 48 -14.17 -1.42 -1.13
C ASN A 48 -14.71 -2.47 -0.13
N ASN A 49 -14.56 -2.18 1.16
CA ASN A 49 -14.96 -3.05 2.29
C ASN A 49 -14.25 -4.41 2.30
N VAL A 50 -13.12 -4.54 1.63
CA VAL A 50 -12.28 -5.74 1.72
C VAL A 50 -11.21 -5.52 2.79
N SER A 51 -11.09 -6.49 3.70
CA SER A 51 -10.05 -6.51 4.71
C SER A 51 -9.09 -7.67 4.49
N TYR A 52 -7.80 -7.43 4.75
CA TYR A 52 -6.75 -8.44 4.69
C TYR A 52 -6.00 -8.49 6.01
N SER A 53 -5.79 -9.71 6.50
CA SER A 53 -4.98 -10.01 7.70
C SER A 53 -3.70 -10.78 7.37
N ASP A 54 -3.56 -11.28 6.14
CA ASP A 54 -2.37 -12.04 5.74
C ASP A 54 -1.14 -11.13 5.74
N PRO A 55 -0.05 -11.49 6.46
CA PRO A 55 1.12 -10.63 6.59
C PRO A 55 1.78 -10.26 5.25
N ALA A 56 1.74 -11.14 4.24
CA ALA A 56 2.36 -10.87 2.95
C ALA A 56 1.58 -9.80 2.16
N THR A 57 0.25 -9.93 2.13
CA THR A 57 -0.64 -8.93 1.51
C THR A 57 -0.59 -7.59 2.24
N VAL A 58 -0.62 -7.58 3.59
CA VAL A 58 -0.50 -6.37 4.40
C VAL A 58 0.80 -5.63 4.10
N LYS A 59 1.95 -6.33 4.09
CA LYS A 59 3.25 -5.73 3.73
C LYS A 59 3.31 -5.23 2.29
N LYS A 60 2.61 -5.88 1.35
CA LYS A 60 2.53 -5.45 -0.06
C LYS A 60 1.80 -4.11 -0.16
N TYR A 61 0.63 -3.99 0.46
CA TYR A 61 -0.15 -2.76 0.40
C TYR A 61 0.44 -1.64 1.25
N ALA A 62 1.01 -1.96 2.42
CA ALA A 62 1.74 -0.99 3.25
C ALA A 62 2.92 -0.34 2.50
N ARG A 63 3.68 -1.10 1.70
CA ARG A 63 4.76 -0.54 0.87
C ARG A 63 4.25 0.37 -0.24
N ARG A 64 3.11 0.04 -0.84
CA ARG A 64 2.52 0.85 -1.92
C ARG A 64 1.90 2.14 -1.39
N ALA A 65 1.31 2.10 -0.19
CA ALA A 65 0.74 3.25 0.48
C ALA A 65 1.79 4.31 0.89
N GLN A 66 3.09 4.00 0.87
CA GLN A 66 4.16 5.00 1.06
C GLN A 66 4.21 6.05 -0.05
N LEU A 67 3.65 5.73 -1.23
CA LEU A 67 3.55 6.61 -2.39
C LEU A 67 2.15 7.23 -2.49
N ASP A 68 1.45 7.34 -1.36
CA ASP A 68 0.07 7.79 -1.22
C ASP A 68 -0.96 6.81 -1.81
N GLU A 69 -1.60 7.16 -2.92
CA GLU A 69 -2.74 6.42 -3.46
C GLU A 69 -2.29 5.20 -4.25
N ILE A 70 -2.96 4.07 -4.00
CA ILE A 70 -2.68 2.81 -4.68
C ILE A 70 -3.55 2.70 -5.92
N PHE A 71 -2.92 2.56 -7.08
CA PHE A 71 -3.61 2.33 -8.35
C PHE A 71 -3.31 0.95 -8.92
N GLU A 72 -4.26 0.42 -9.70
CA GLU A 72 -3.97 -0.65 -10.63
C GLU A 72 -3.30 -0.07 -11.87
N LEU A 73 -2.17 -0.66 -12.28
CA LEU A 73 -1.38 -0.22 -13.43
C LEU A 73 -1.12 -1.41 -14.33
N ASP A 74 -1.58 -1.33 -15.57
CA ASP A 74 -1.22 -2.29 -16.61
C ASP A 74 0.23 -2.08 -17.03
N ARG A 75 1.04 -3.14 -16.88
CA ARG A 75 2.45 -3.17 -17.30
C ARG A 75 2.67 -3.90 -18.62
N ALA A 76 1.69 -4.68 -19.09
CA ALA A 76 1.87 -5.56 -20.24
C ALA A 76 1.79 -4.79 -21.55
N THR A 77 0.83 -3.87 -21.70
CA THR A 77 0.59 -3.15 -22.95
C THR A 77 1.83 -2.41 -23.45
N LEU A 78 2.55 -1.72 -22.55
CA LEU A 78 3.71 -0.89 -22.89
C LEU A 78 5.04 -1.48 -22.42
N LYS A 79 5.06 -2.72 -21.91
CA LYS A 79 6.25 -3.38 -21.33
C LYS A 79 6.97 -2.48 -20.31
N SER A 80 6.19 -1.83 -19.44
CA SER A 80 6.73 -0.87 -18.47
C SER A 80 7.66 -1.56 -17.46
N ASP A 81 8.84 -0.99 -17.24
CA ASP A 81 9.90 -1.53 -16.37
C ASP A 81 9.68 -1.28 -14.87
N GLY A 82 8.72 -0.42 -14.52
CA GLY A 82 8.38 -0.06 -13.14
C GLY A 82 9.25 1.06 -12.55
N VAL A 83 10.01 1.79 -13.38
CA VAL A 83 10.83 2.93 -12.95
C VAL A 83 10.12 4.26 -13.29
N PHE A 84 10.17 5.23 -12.37
CA PHE A 84 9.56 6.55 -12.59
C PHE A 84 10.26 7.34 -13.72
N ARG A 85 9.51 8.26 -14.33
CA ARG A 85 9.95 9.14 -15.42
C ARG A 85 9.54 10.59 -15.12
N SER A 86 10.27 11.55 -15.69
CA SER A 86 9.91 12.96 -15.60
C SER A 86 8.69 13.29 -16.45
N SER A 87 7.99 14.36 -16.09
CA SER A 87 6.88 14.90 -16.87
C SER A 87 7.38 15.98 -17.84
N PRO A 88 6.62 16.34 -18.89
CA PRO A 88 6.94 17.48 -19.76
C PRO A 88 6.98 18.85 -19.04
N ARG A 89 6.48 18.92 -17.80
CA ARG A 89 6.52 20.13 -16.96
C ARG A 89 7.79 20.19 -16.09
N GLY A 90 8.55 19.11 -16.05
CA GLY A 90 9.75 18.96 -15.21
C GLY A 90 11.02 19.47 -15.87
#